data_AF-A0AAX3E3E1-F1
#
_entry.id   AF-A0AAX3E3E1-F1
#
_cell.length_a   1.000
_cell.length_b   1.000
_cell.length_c   1.000
_cell.angle_alpha   90.00
_cell.angle_beta   90.00
_cell.angle_gamma   90.00
#
_symmetry.space_group_name_H-M   'P 1'
#
loop_
_entity.id
_entity.type
_entity.pdbx_description
1 polymer ?
#
loop_
_entity_poly.entity_id
_entity_poly.type
_entity_poly.pdbx_seq_one_letter_code
_entity_poly.pdbx_strand_id
1 'polypeptide(L)'
;MDQPNTTTVLSVRVSREERAMLEAAAEQSRTSLSEFVRRKSVEAAEIDVLSRGIVTIPAKDWEAFESWLATPPEPNPALQKLARLKPTWDR
;
A
#
# COMPACT_ATOMS: atom_id res chain seq x y z
N MET A 1 1.32 -27.68 0.81
CA MET A 1 0.32 -28.02 -0.22
C MET A 1 0.08 -26.75 -1.01
N ASP A 2 0.59 -26.73 -2.23
CA ASP A 2 0.51 -25.60 -3.15
C ASP A 2 -0.93 -25.53 -3.67
N GLN A 3 -1.70 -24.51 -3.26
CA GLN A 3 -3.04 -24.33 -3.81
C GLN A 3 -2.90 -23.69 -5.20
N PRO A 4 -3.52 -24.26 -6.26
CA PRO A 4 -3.50 -23.64 -7.57
C PRO A 4 -4.13 -22.24 -7.47
N ASN A 5 -3.46 -21.24 -8.04
CA ASN A 5 -3.93 -19.86 -8.19
C ASN A 5 -5.42 -19.81 -8.55
N THR A 6 -6.29 -19.68 -7.56
CA THR A 6 -7.73 -19.70 -7.77
C THR A 6 -8.15 -18.29 -8.11
N THR A 7 -8.53 -18.06 -9.37
CA THR A 7 -9.03 -16.75 -9.81
C THR A 7 -10.39 -16.48 -9.17
N THR A 8 -10.57 -15.29 -8.60
CA THR A 8 -11.87 -14.81 -8.08
C THR A 8 -12.47 -13.76 -9.01
N VAL A 9 -13.81 -13.65 -9.03
CA VAL A 9 -14.55 -12.71 -9.89
C VAL A 9 -14.89 -11.44 -9.10
N LEU A 10 -14.57 -10.28 -9.67
CA LEU A 10 -15.00 -8.97 -9.16
C LEU A 10 -16.11 -8.41 -10.05
N SER A 11 -17.30 -8.22 -9.48
CA SER A 11 -18.47 -7.68 -10.19
C SER A 11 -18.74 -6.24 -9.77
N VAL A 12 -18.71 -5.30 -10.73
CA VAL A 12 -18.94 -3.87 -10.50
C VAL A 12 -20.08 -3.39 -11.39
N ARG A 13 -21.01 -2.63 -10.82
CA ARG A 13 -22.06 -1.95 -11.59
C ARG A 13 -21.55 -0.60 -12.04
N VAL A 14 -21.76 -0.27 -13.30
CA VAL A 14 -21.40 1.02 -13.90
C VAL A 14 -22.58 1.54 -14.71
N SER A 15 -22.71 2.86 -14.79
CA SER A 15 -23.61 3.53 -15.70
C SER A 15 -23.18 3.32 -17.17
N ARG A 16 -24.08 3.67 -18.10
CA ARG A 16 -23.78 3.61 -19.53
C ARG A 16 -22.63 4.55 -19.92
N GLU A 17 -22.58 5.74 -19.33
CA GLU A 17 -21.57 6.75 -19.62
C GLU A 17 -20.18 6.32 -19.13
N GLU A 18 -20.10 5.82 -17.90
CA GLU A 18 -18.86 5.27 -17.34
C GLU A 18 -18.34 4.11 -18.18
N ARG A 19 -19.23 3.19 -18.59
CA ARG A 19 -18.86 2.07 -19.45
C ARG A 19 -18.28 2.53 -20.78
N ALA A 20 -18.93 3.49 -21.45
CA ALA A 20 -18.46 4.02 -22.73
C ALA A 20 -17.07 4.68 -22.61
N MET A 21 -16.84 5.42 -21.52
CA MET A 21 -15.54 6.03 -21.23
C MET A 21 -14.45 4.97 -21.01
N LEU A 22 -14.74 3.92 -20.24
CA LEU A 22 -13.81 2.82 -19.99
C LEU A 22 -13.50 2.02 -21.26
N GLU A 23 -14.50 1.79 -22.12
CA GLU A 23 -14.31 1.12 -23.43
C GLU A 23 -13.40 1.95 -24.34
N ALA A 24 -13.65 3.25 -24.48
CA ALA A 24 -12.78 4.14 -25.26
C ALA A 24 -11.33 4.19 -24.72
N ALA A 25 -11.14 4.14 -23.41
CA ALA A 25 -9.82 4.10 -22.79
C ALA A 25 -9.10 2.75 -23.02
N ALA A 26 -9.85 1.64 -22.99
CA ALA A 26 -9.34 0.31 -23.29
C ALA A 26 -8.90 0.18 -24.76
N GLU A 27 -9.69 0.72 -25.69
CA GLU A 27 -9.37 0.79 -27.12
C GLU A 27 -8.08 1.58 -27.38
N GLN A 28 -7.96 2.77 -26.79
CA GLN A 28 -6.72 3.58 -26.87
C GLN A 28 -5.51 2.81 -26.31
N SER A 29 -5.72 2.00 -25.28
CA SER A 29 -4.70 1.16 -24.65
C SER A 29 -4.47 -0.18 -25.36
N ARG A 30 -5.18 -0.45 -26.48
CA ARG A 30 -5.13 -1.71 -27.26
C ARG A 30 -5.31 -2.95 -26.40
N THR A 31 -6.26 -2.90 -25.47
CA THR A 31 -6.57 -4.01 -24.57
C THR A 31 -8.07 -4.20 -24.44
N SER A 32 -8.51 -5.30 -23.82
CA SER A 32 -9.93 -5.52 -23.55
C SER A 32 -10.40 -4.63 -22.39
N LEU A 33 -11.71 -4.37 -22.32
CA LEU A 33 -12.30 -3.63 -21.20
C LEU A 33 -11.96 -4.29 -19.85
N SER A 34 -12.04 -5.63 -19.77
CA SER A 34 -11.74 -6.36 -18.53
C SER A 34 -10.29 -6.23 -18.10
N GLU A 35 -9.34 -6.32 -19.04
CA GLU A 35 -7.92 -6.20 -18.74
C GLU A 35 -7.54 -4.75 -18.41
N PHE A 36 -8.14 -3.78 -19.10
CA PHE A 36 -7.97 -2.36 -18.78
C PHE A 36 -8.40 -2.07 -17.34
N VAL A 37 -9.63 -2.47 -16.98
CA VAL A 37 -10.19 -2.24 -15.63
C VAL A 37 -9.36 -2.97 -14.59
N ARG A 38 -9.04 -4.26 -14.79
CA ARG A 38 -8.22 -5.03 -13.86
C ARG A 38 -6.88 -4.34 -13.59
N ARG A 39 -6.15 -3.98 -14.65
CA ARG A 39 -4.83 -3.34 -14.53
C ARG A 39 -4.93 -1.98 -13.82
N LYS A 40 -5.88 -1.13 -14.20
CA LYS A 40 -6.04 0.19 -13.59
C LYS A 40 -6.51 0.14 -12.14
N SER A 41 -7.35 -0.82 -11.77
CA SER A 41 -7.75 -1.04 -10.39
C SER A 41 -6.58 -1.50 -9.51
N VAL A 42 -5.72 -2.40 -10.02
CA VAL A 42 -4.53 -2.84 -9.28
C VAL A 42 -3.52 -1.69 -9.14
N GLU A 43 -3.23 -0.95 -10.21
CA GLU A 43 -2.32 0.20 -10.18
C GLU A 43 -2.76 1.25 -9.15
N ALA A 44 -4.05 1.59 -9.12
CA ALA A 44 -4.61 2.51 -8.13
C ALA A 44 -4.48 1.96 -6.70
N ALA A 45 -4.80 0.68 -6.50
CA ALA A 45 -4.67 0.04 -5.19
C ALA A 45 -3.22 0.00 -4.70
N GLU A 46 -2.25 -0.24 -5.60
CA GLU A 46 -0.83 -0.20 -5.28
C GLU A 46 -0.39 1.20 -4.85
N ILE A 47 -0.81 2.24 -5.57
CA ILE A 47 -0.54 3.64 -5.19
C ILE A 47 -1.09 3.94 -3.80
N ASP A 48 -2.35 3.57 -3.53
CA ASP A 48 -3.00 3.83 -2.26
C ASP A 48 -2.38 3.04 -1.11
N VAL A 49 -1.98 1.78 -1.34
CA VAL A 49 -1.30 0.96 -0.33
C VAL A 49 0.12 1.47 -0.08
N LEU A 50 0.88 1.84 -1.11
CA LEU A 50 2.22 2.38 -0.98
C LEU A 50 2.24 3.75 -0.30
N SER A 51 1.20 4.57 -0.52
CA SER A 51 1.06 5.87 0.15
C SER A 51 1.02 5.76 1.69
N ARG A 52 0.70 4.58 2.24
CA ARG A 52 0.70 4.33 3.68
C ARG A 52 2.10 4.36 4.32
N GLY A 53 3.17 4.36 3.53
CA GLY A 53 4.55 4.39 4.02
C GLY A 53 5.23 5.77 4.01
N ILE A 54 4.58 6.81 3.47
CA ILE A 54 5.23 8.13 3.33
C ILE A 54 4.93 8.95 4.59
N VAL A 55 5.92 9.04 5.48
CA VAL A 55 5.92 9.99 6.59
C VAL A 55 6.57 11.28 6.10
N THR A 56 5.74 12.28 5.77
CA THR A 56 6.22 13.60 5.36
C THR A 56 6.60 14.42 6.58
N ILE A 57 7.87 14.80 6.67
CA ILE A 57 8.37 15.76 7.67
C ILE A 57 8.32 17.16 7.05
N PRO A 58 7.59 18.13 7.65
CA PRO A 58 7.59 19.50 7.16
C PRO A 58 9.00 20.07 7.13
N ALA A 59 9.32 20.89 6.10
CA ALA A 59 10.68 21.42 5.92
C ALA A 59 11.21 22.18 7.15
N LYS A 60 10.33 22.87 7.89
CA LYS A 60 10.67 23.58 9.14
C LYS A 60 11.13 22.65 10.28
N ASP A 61 10.75 21.38 10.24
CA ASP A 61 11.01 20.38 11.28
C ASP A 61 12.14 19.42 10.86
N TRP A 62 12.68 19.57 9.64
CA TRP A 62 13.68 18.68 9.06
C TRP A 62 15.00 18.70 9.84
N GLU A 63 15.52 19.88 10.16
CA GLU A 63 16.77 20.04 10.88
C GLU A 63 16.70 19.45 12.31
N ALA A 64 15.57 19.66 12.99
CA ALA A 64 15.32 19.09 14.31
C ALA A 64 15.28 17.55 14.26
N PHE A 65 14.65 17.00 13.21
CA PHE A 65 14.61 15.55 12.99
C PHE A 65 16.00 14.97 12.70
N GLU A 66 16.82 15.62 11.85
CA GLU A 66 18.20 15.19 11.58
C GLU A 66 19.06 15.21 12.85
N SER A 67 18.94 16.26 13.67
CA SER A 67 19.64 16.34 14.96
C SER A 67 19.21 15.24 15.92
N TRP A 68 17.91 14.89 15.93
CA TRP A 68 17.42 13.79 16.75
C TRP A 68 17.97 12.44 16.28
N LEU A 69 18.00 12.18 14.97
CA LEU A 69 18.56 10.94 14.40
C LEU A 69 20.07 10.78 14.68
N ALA A 70 20.81 11.87 14.70
CA ALA A 70 22.24 11.86 15.01
C ALA A 70 22.55 11.59 16.50
N THR A 71 21.55 11.75 17.38
CA THR A 71 21.72 11.57 18.82
C THR A 71 21.62 10.08 19.18
N PRO A 72 22.59 9.51 19.92
CA PRO A 72 22.50 8.12 20.34
C PRO A 72 21.27 7.89 21.23
N PRO A 73 20.55 6.77 21.07
CA PRO A 73 19.37 6.49 21.86
C PRO A 73 19.75 6.28 23.33
N GLU A 74 19.05 6.98 24.22
CA GLU A 74 19.23 6.77 25.66
C GLU A 74 18.65 5.41 26.10
N PRO A 75 19.31 4.70 27.03
CA PRO A 75 18.79 3.44 27.54
C PRO A 75 17.41 3.62 28.20
N ASN A 76 16.40 2.91 27.71
CA ASN A 76 15.09 2.86 28.33
C ASN A 76 14.90 1.51 29.08
N PRO A 77 14.91 1.50 30.43
CA PRO A 77 14.80 0.27 31.22
C PRO A 77 13.51 -0.53 30.95
N ALA A 78 12.41 0.14 30.62
CA ALA A 78 11.15 -0.51 30.30
C ALA A 78 11.23 -1.26 28.95
N LEU A 79 11.87 -0.67 27.94
CA LEU A 79 12.11 -1.33 26.65
C LEU A 79 13.08 -2.52 26.80
N GLN A 80 14.12 -2.37 27.62
CA GLN A 80 15.04 -3.49 27.91
C GLN A 80 14.32 -4.66 28.59
N LYS A 81 13.41 -4.38 29.52
CA LYS A 81 12.58 -5.40 30.17
C LYS A 81 11.65 -6.08 29.14
N LEU A 82 11.01 -5.30 28.27
CA LEU A 82 10.14 -5.80 27.21
C LEU A 82 10.87 -6.72 26.23
N ALA A 83 12.06 -6.35 25.78
CA ALA A 83 12.86 -7.13 24.82
C ALA A 83 13.28 -8.52 25.34
N ARG A 84 13.22 -8.75 26.66
CA ARG A 84 13.51 -10.04 27.30
C ARG A 84 12.27 -10.94 27.44
N LEU A 85 11.07 -10.42 27.17
CA LEU A 85 9.83 -11.19 27.26
C LEU A 85 9.66 -12.04 26.00
N LYS A 86 9.20 -13.29 26.19
CA LYS A 86 8.83 -14.14 25.06
C LYS A 86 7.59 -13.53 24.38
N PRO A 87 7.63 -13.28 23.05
CA PRO A 87 6.45 -12.78 22.34
C PRO A 87 5.28 -13.74 22.46
N THR A 88 4.06 -13.21 22.56
CA THR A 88 2.84 -14.02 22.78
C THR A 88 2.48 -14.93 21.61
N TRP A 89 3.02 -14.65 20.42
CA TRP A 89 2.84 -15.44 19.20
C TRP A 89 3.89 -16.54 19.02
N ASP A 90 4.93 -16.58 19.86
CA ASP A 90 5.96 -17.61 19.87
C ASP A 90 5.57 -18.68 20.92
N ARG A 91 4.61 -19.55 20.57
CA ARG A 91 4.29 -20.76 21.34
C ARG A 91 4.96 -21.98 20.74
#